data_AF-A0A0F9SPX4-F1
#
_entry.id   AF-A0A0F9SPX4-F1
#
_cell.length_a   1.000
_cell.length_b   1.000
_cell.length_c   1.000
_cell.angle_alpha   90.00
_cell.angle_beta   90.00
_cell.angle_gamma   90.00
#
_symmetry.space_group_name_H-M   'P 1'
#
loop_
_entity.id
_entity.type
_entity.pdbx_description
1 polymer ?
#
loop_
_entity_poly.entity_id
_entity_poly.type
_entity_poly.pdbx_seq_one_letter_code
_entity_poly.pdbx_strand_id
1 'polypeptide(L)'
;MITSLSIRDFQSIREADLDLGPLTVIVGPGNAGKTAAVRALKALALNRTGTDFIRHGQTRSVVIAETDDGHTVAWVKEKATASYLVDGQELTKLAKHVPEEVQTALGIRRLEVEALTFAFPQVHAQFDAPFLLAESPSKAARVIAKLTRLDVIVQAQTKAARDLKRVNSDLKERCSSLERAEEACETTSADAERAQGNARQVTAVYDEVCALEKDSEQASVAVETIVQSRAMKPLPDRSDIDELATLVARLSDGYKAYSRLTNYRGQLEGTAELKARRTTDLHGVEAALAAVDVCPLCGSELHPEKEYDG
;
A
#
# COMPACT_ATOMS: atom_id res chain seq x y z
N MET A 1 39.41 -24.87 22.96
CA MET A 1 40.84 -24.52 23.15
C MET A 1 41.73 -25.36 22.23
N ILE A 2 42.84 -24.81 21.72
CA ILE A 2 43.80 -25.58 20.90
C ILE A 2 44.68 -26.45 21.81
N THR A 3 44.73 -27.75 21.55
CA THR A 3 45.45 -28.77 22.34
C THR A 3 46.68 -29.32 21.64
N SER A 4 46.74 -29.27 20.31
CA SER A 4 47.90 -29.69 19.53
C SER A 4 48.15 -28.74 18.36
N LEU A 5 49.43 -28.54 18.03
CA LEU A 5 49.86 -27.77 16.87
C LEU A 5 51.00 -28.51 16.15
N SER A 6 50.70 -28.99 14.95
CA SER A 6 51.66 -29.62 14.04
C SER A 6 52.01 -28.68 12.90
N ILE A 7 53.31 -28.48 12.66
CA ILE A 7 53.84 -27.57 11.66
C ILE A 7 54.79 -28.34 10.75
N ARG A 8 54.62 -28.19 9.44
CA ARG A 8 55.49 -28.76 8.40
C ARG A 8 55.90 -27.68 7.40
N ASP A 9 57.20 -27.62 7.14
CA ASP A 9 57.84 -26.76 6.13
C ASP A 9 57.43 -25.28 6.19
N PHE A 10 57.38 -24.72 7.39
CA PHE A 10 57.04 -23.32 7.65
C PHE A 10 58.26 -22.52 8.14
N GLN A 11 58.77 -21.58 7.34
CA GLN A 11 59.96 -20.78 7.63
C GLN A 11 61.15 -21.66 8.06
N SER A 12 61.68 -21.44 9.27
CA SER A 12 62.79 -22.19 9.84
C SER A 12 62.39 -23.57 10.37
N ILE A 13 61.09 -23.87 10.47
CA ILE A 13 60.57 -25.15 10.98
C ILE A 13 60.44 -26.12 9.80
N ARG A 14 61.13 -27.25 9.88
CA ARG A 14 60.93 -28.39 8.94
C ARG A 14 59.75 -29.21 9.41
N GLU A 15 59.78 -29.59 10.68
CA GLU A 15 58.77 -30.41 11.34
C GLU A 15 58.78 -30.05 12.83
N ALA A 16 57.60 -29.84 13.38
CA ALA A 16 57.38 -29.66 14.81
C ALA A 16 55.96 -30.12 15.15
N ASP A 17 55.84 -30.89 16.22
CA ASP A 17 54.58 -31.28 16.84
C ASP A 17 54.61 -30.78 18.29
N LEU A 18 53.61 -29.99 18.66
CA LEU A 18 53.55 -29.31 19.94
C LEU A 18 52.25 -29.67 20.65
N ASP A 19 52.37 -30.35 21.79
CA ASP A 19 51.26 -30.55 22.71
C ASP A 19 51.07 -29.28 23.55
N LEU A 20 49.88 -28.68 23.48
CA LEU A 20 49.54 -27.42 24.12
C LEU A 20 48.64 -27.67 25.33
N GLY A 21 49.16 -27.31 26.51
CA GLY A 21 48.37 -27.21 27.73
C GLY A 21 47.76 -25.81 27.93
N PRO A 22 46.99 -25.61 29.02
CA PRO A 22 46.36 -24.32 29.37
C PRO A 22 47.35 -23.15 29.42
N LEU A 23 48.60 -23.45 29.80
CA LEU A 23 49.73 -22.55 29.68
C LEU A 23 50.89 -23.34 29.06
N THR A 24 51.33 -22.90 27.88
CA THR A 24 52.49 -23.49 27.20
C THR A 24 53.52 -22.40 26.96
N VAL A 25 54.74 -22.63 27.44
CA VAL A 25 55.85 -21.68 27.29
C VAL A 25 56.91 -22.30 26.40
N ILE A 26 57.10 -21.72 25.20
CA ILE A 26 58.12 -22.16 24.25
C ILE A 26 59.42 -21.40 24.53
N VAL A 27 60.42 -22.11 25.07
CA VAL A 27 61.74 -21.55 25.37
C VAL A 27 62.80 -22.07 24.40
N GLY A 28 63.91 -21.33 24.27
CA GLY A 28 65.04 -21.74 23.43
C GLY A 28 65.93 -20.57 23.03
N PRO A 29 67.00 -20.82 22.27
CA PRO A 29 67.89 -19.75 21.78
C PRO A 29 67.19 -18.84 20.77
N GLY A 30 67.74 -17.63 20.56
CA GLY A 30 67.30 -16.73 19.50
C GLY A 30 67.34 -17.44 18.14
N ASN A 31 66.43 -17.09 17.24
CA ASN A 31 66.33 -17.67 15.89
C ASN A 31 66.03 -19.18 15.80
N ALA A 32 65.64 -19.83 16.89
CA ALA A 32 65.25 -21.25 16.91
C ALA A 32 63.87 -21.55 16.28
N GLY A 33 63.17 -20.55 15.72
CA GLY A 33 61.84 -20.73 15.14
C GLY A 33 60.65 -20.53 16.08
N LYS A 34 60.86 -20.05 17.32
CA LYS A 34 59.77 -19.74 18.27
C LYS A 34 58.74 -18.77 17.68
N THR A 35 59.21 -17.67 17.10
CA THR A 35 58.34 -16.70 16.41
C THR A 35 57.70 -17.31 15.15
N ALA A 36 58.36 -18.27 14.49
CA ALA A 36 57.80 -18.96 13.33
C ALA A 36 56.60 -19.84 13.73
N ALA A 37 56.61 -20.46 14.92
CA ALA A 37 55.48 -21.23 15.43
C ALA A 37 54.23 -20.33 15.65
N VAL A 38 54.41 -19.17 16.29
CA VAL A 38 53.32 -18.19 16.46
C VAL A 38 52.80 -17.68 15.11
N ARG A 39 53.71 -17.44 14.14
CA ARG A 39 53.33 -17.04 12.78
C ARG A 39 52.61 -18.15 12.01
N ALA A 40 52.94 -19.42 12.25
CA ALA A 40 52.25 -20.56 11.66
C ALA A 40 50.81 -20.65 12.16
N LEU A 41 50.61 -20.52 13.48
CA LEU A 41 49.27 -20.46 14.07
C LEU A 41 48.46 -19.26 13.53
N LYS A 42 49.09 -18.08 13.42
CA LYS A 42 48.46 -16.91 12.81
C LYS A 42 48.11 -17.13 11.33
N ALA A 43 48.95 -17.87 10.59
CA ALA A 43 48.72 -18.17 9.19
C ALA A 43 47.55 -19.14 8.98
N LEU A 44 47.47 -20.18 9.83
CA LEU A 44 46.33 -21.09 9.93
C LEU A 44 45.03 -20.32 10.20
N ALA A 45 45.01 -19.44 11.21
CA ALA A 45 43.79 -18.74 11.60
C ALA A 45 43.34 -17.64 10.63
N LEU A 46 44.26 -17.05 9.85
CA LEU A 46 43.99 -15.85 9.05
C LEU A 46 44.15 -16.04 7.53
N ASN A 47 44.40 -17.27 7.08
CA ASN A 47 44.68 -17.58 5.67
C ASN A 47 45.76 -16.67 5.08
N ARG A 48 46.97 -16.73 5.64
CA ARG A 48 48.07 -15.82 5.24
C ARG A 48 48.35 -15.93 3.73
N THR A 49 48.33 -14.79 3.06
CA THR A 49 48.68 -14.68 1.63
C THR A 49 50.18 -14.62 1.43
N GLY A 50 50.65 -15.04 0.25
CA GLY A 50 52.07 -15.08 -0.11
C GLY A 50 52.69 -16.46 0.04
N THR A 51 54.00 -16.54 -0.17
CA THR A 51 54.79 -17.80 -0.13
C THR A 51 56.12 -17.63 0.60
N ASP A 52 56.40 -16.45 1.14
CA ASP A 52 57.63 -16.10 1.88
C ASP A 52 57.82 -16.93 3.15
N PHE A 53 56.75 -17.54 3.64
CA PHE A 53 56.75 -18.42 4.79
C PHE A 53 56.86 -19.92 4.44
N ILE A 54 56.81 -20.31 3.16
CA ILE A 54 57.11 -21.69 2.75
C ILE A 54 58.62 -21.89 2.89
N ARG A 55 59.05 -22.96 3.56
CA ARG A 55 60.47 -23.26 3.77
C ARG A 55 61.22 -23.34 2.42
N HIS A 56 62.43 -22.79 2.37
CA HIS A 56 63.27 -22.83 1.16
C HIS A 56 63.48 -24.26 0.67
N GLY A 57 63.31 -24.46 -0.64
CA GLY A 57 63.40 -25.77 -1.29
C GLY A 57 62.11 -26.60 -1.25
N GLN A 58 61.08 -26.15 -0.54
CA GLN A 58 59.79 -26.85 -0.46
C GLN A 58 58.73 -26.19 -1.34
N THR A 59 57.74 -26.98 -1.74
CA THR A 59 56.64 -26.54 -2.62
C THR A 59 55.36 -26.20 -1.86
N ARG A 60 55.25 -26.68 -0.62
CA ARG A 60 54.08 -26.49 0.25
C ARG A 60 54.47 -26.32 1.71
N SER A 61 53.57 -25.74 2.49
CA SER A 61 53.62 -25.68 3.95
C SER A 61 52.29 -26.14 4.52
N VAL A 62 52.33 -26.88 5.64
CA VAL A 62 51.14 -27.42 6.29
C VAL A 62 51.17 -27.04 7.76
N VAL A 63 50.04 -26.54 8.26
CA VAL A 63 49.85 -26.27 9.69
C VAL A 63 48.55 -26.92 10.10
N ILE A 64 48.59 -27.75 11.14
CA ILE A 64 47.44 -28.49 11.65
C ILE A 64 47.28 -28.11 13.12
N ALA A 65 46.05 -27.79 13.51
CA ALA A 65 45.69 -27.59 14.90
C ALA A 65 44.53 -28.50 15.27
N GLU A 66 44.61 -29.08 16.47
CA GLU A 66 43.52 -29.82 17.08
C GLU A 66 43.00 -29.06 18.28
N THR A 67 41.70 -29.21 18.53
CA THR A 67 41.01 -28.56 19.63
C THR A 67 40.51 -29.59 20.64
N ASP A 68 40.34 -29.17 21.89
CA ASP A 68 39.73 -29.94 22.97
C ASP A 68 38.30 -30.40 22.65
N ASP A 69 37.55 -29.63 21.86
CA ASP A 69 36.21 -29.95 21.38
C ASP A 69 36.21 -31.00 20.25
N GLY A 70 37.38 -31.53 19.87
CA GLY A 70 37.53 -32.61 18.89
C GLY A 70 37.63 -32.14 17.44
N HIS A 71 37.65 -30.83 17.17
CA HIS A 71 37.84 -30.32 15.82
C HIS A 71 39.32 -30.38 15.41
N THR A 72 39.56 -30.78 14.16
CA THR A 72 40.87 -30.76 13.51
C THR A 72 40.84 -29.82 12.32
N VAL A 73 41.73 -28.82 12.32
CA VAL A 73 41.87 -27.85 11.24
C VAL A 73 43.27 -27.92 10.67
N ALA A 74 43.40 -28.36 9.42
CA ALA A 74 44.63 -28.24 8.65
C ALA A 74 44.53 -27.10 7.64
N TRP A 75 45.58 -26.31 7.54
CA TRP A 75 45.78 -25.33 6.47
C TRP A 75 46.97 -25.75 5.63
N VAL A 76 46.72 -25.91 4.33
CA VAL A 76 47.73 -26.27 3.34
C VAL A 76 47.95 -25.07 2.43
N LYS A 77 49.18 -24.58 2.41
CA LYS A 77 49.60 -23.53 1.49
C LYS A 77 50.52 -24.11 0.42
N GLU A 78 50.15 -23.91 -0.83
CA GLU A 78 51.01 -24.13 -1.98
C GLU A 78 51.37 -22.79 -2.65
N LYS A 79 52.26 -22.84 -3.65
CA LYS A 79 52.74 -21.64 -4.36
C LYS A 79 51.59 -20.79 -4.91
N ALA A 80 50.59 -21.42 -5.53
CA ALA A 80 49.47 -20.72 -6.18
C ALA A 80 48.18 -20.73 -5.35
N THR A 81 47.97 -21.74 -4.51
CA THR A 81 46.69 -22.04 -3.88
C THR A 81 46.82 -22.12 -2.35
N ALA A 82 45.70 -22.04 -1.66
CA ALA A 82 45.58 -22.36 -0.25
C ALA A 82 44.30 -23.17 -0.08
N SER A 83 44.32 -24.18 0.77
CA SER A 83 43.15 -24.97 1.12
C SER A 83 43.11 -25.21 2.63
N TYR A 84 41.90 -25.46 3.12
CA TYR A 84 41.67 -25.93 4.48
C TYR A 84 41.11 -27.35 4.43
N LEU A 85 41.44 -28.14 5.44
CA LEU A 85 40.78 -29.40 5.76
C LEU A 85 40.23 -29.25 7.18
N VAL A 86 38.91 -29.17 7.31
CA VAL A 86 38.23 -29.03 8.61
C VAL A 86 37.44 -30.31 8.85
N ASP A 87 37.81 -31.07 9.87
CA ASP A 87 37.13 -32.34 10.23
C ASP A 87 36.98 -33.32 9.05
N GLY A 88 37.99 -33.36 8.17
CA GLY A 88 37.99 -34.19 6.96
C GLY A 88 37.30 -33.58 5.74
N GLN A 89 36.66 -32.41 5.86
CA GLN A 89 36.06 -31.68 4.74
C GLN A 89 37.06 -30.70 4.11
N GLU A 90 37.32 -30.85 2.81
CA GLU A 90 38.24 -29.99 2.08
C GLU A 90 37.55 -28.71 1.55
N LEU A 91 38.16 -27.55 1.83
CA LEU A 91 37.71 -26.22 1.45
C LEU A 91 38.80 -25.54 0.61
N THR A 92 38.61 -25.47 -0.71
CA THR A 92 39.62 -24.97 -1.67
C THR A 92 39.29 -23.58 -2.24
N LYS A 93 38.02 -23.15 -2.24
CA LYS A 93 37.56 -21.88 -2.82
C LYS A 93 37.58 -20.74 -1.80
N LEU A 94 38.77 -20.35 -1.35
CA LEU A 94 38.90 -19.43 -0.21
C LEU A 94 38.75 -17.95 -0.56
N ALA A 95 38.97 -17.54 -1.82
CA ALA A 95 38.89 -16.14 -2.26
C ALA A 95 39.61 -15.12 -1.33
N LYS A 96 40.72 -15.53 -0.67
CA LYS A 96 41.47 -14.77 0.36
C LYS A 96 40.73 -14.54 1.69
N HIS A 97 39.58 -15.18 1.89
CA HIS A 97 38.85 -15.21 3.15
C HIS A 97 39.19 -16.48 3.94
N VAL A 98 38.87 -16.45 5.24
CA VAL A 98 38.93 -17.61 6.12
C VAL A 98 37.50 -18.17 6.22
N PRO A 99 37.28 -19.47 5.94
CA PRO A 99 35.96 -20.08 6.09
C PRO A 99 35.40 -19.92 7.51
N GLU A 100 34.07 -19.88 7.64
CA GLU A 100 33.42 -19.67 8.94
C GLU A 100 33.64 -20.87 9.87
N GLU A 101 33.76 -22.07 9.30
CA GLU A 101 34.05 -23.32 9.99
C GLU A 101 35.40 -23.26 10.71
N VAL A 102 36.43 -22.72 10.04
CA VAL A 102 37.76 -22.51 10.62
C VAL A 102 37.72 -21.50 11.79
N GLN A 103 36.99 -20.40 11.60
CA GLN A 103 36.85 -19.36 12.63
C GLN A 103 36.05 -19.82 13.85
N THR A 104 35.12 -20.75 13.63
CA THR A 104 34.30 -21.36 14.69
C THR A 104 35.11 -22.40 15.45
N ALA A 105 35.79 -23.31 14.75
CA ALA A 105 36.62 -24.34 15.37
C ALA A 105 37.79 -23.75 16.17
N LEU A 106 38.56 -22.81 15.59
CA LEU A 106 39.72 -22.25 16.27
C LEU A 106 39.36 -21.18 17.32
N GLY A 107 38.17 -20.58 17.23
CA GLY A 107 37.77 -19.43 18.06
C GLY A 107 38.59 -18.15 17.83
N ILE A 108 39.50 -18.16 16.86
CA ILE A 108 40.33 -17.00 16.46
C ILE A 108 39.64 -16.31 15.29
N ARG A 109 39.36 -15.01 15.46
CA ARG A 109 38.62 -14.23 14.47
C ARG A 109 39.34 -12.93 14.14
N ARG A 110 39.20 -12.51 12.89
CA ARG A 110 39.63 -11.19 12.43
C ARG A 110 38.50 -10.20 12.70
N LEU A 111 38.76 -9.22 13.56
CA LEU A 111 37.76 -8.18 13.86
C LEU A 111 38.03 -6.95 13.00
N GLU A 112 37.10 -6.59 12.11
CA GLU A 112 37.16 -5.32 11.39
C GLU A 112 36.60 -4.20 12.27
N VAL A 113 37.48 -3.29 12.68
CA VAL A 113 37.16 -2.17 13.58
C VAL A 113 36.70 -0.96 12.78
N GLU A 114 37.40 -0.68 11.68
CA GLU A 114 37.13 0.38 10.71
C GLU A 114 37.51 -0.12 9.32
N ALA A 115 37.16 0.64 8.27
CA ALA A 115 37.55 0.30 6.91
C ALA A 115 39.06 0.04 6.82
N LEU A 116 39.41 -1.19 6.40
CA LEU A 116 40.79 -1.67 6.28
C LEU A 116 41.60 -1.74 7.60
N THR A 117 40.97 -1.53 8.75
CA THR A 117 41.60 -1.61 10.07
C THR A 117 41.11 -2.83 10.84
N PHE A 118 42.04 -3.71 11.19
CA PHE A 118 41.72 -5.01 11.79
C PHE A 118 42.39 -5.18 13.15
N ALA A 119 41.67 -5.78 14.09
CA ALA A 119 42.17 -6.19 15.38
C ALA A 119 42.20 -7.72 15.48
N PHE A 120 43.20 -8.23 16.21
CA PHE A 120 43.42 -9.66 16.47
C PHE A 120 43.58 -9.89 17.98
N PRO A 121 42.49 -9.83 18.76
CA PRO A 121 42.56 -9.90 20.23
C PRO A 121 43.26 -11.16 20.76
N GLN A 122 43.12 -12.28 20.05
CA GLN A 122 43.62 -13.59 20.48
C GLN A 122 45.12 -13.81 20.18
N VAL A 123 45.72 -13.01 19.29
CA VAL A 123 47.10 -13.22 18.82
C VAL A 123 47.87 -11.91 18.87
N HIS A 124 48.81 -11.83 19.81
CA HIS A 124 49.76 -10.72 19.94
C HIS A 124 51.11 -11.13 19.37
N ALA A 125 51.61 -10.42 18.36
CA ALA A 125 52.88 -10.73 17.71
C ALA A 125 54.06 -10.03 18.40
N GLN A 126 55.27 -10.48 18.05
CA GLN A 126 56.49 -9.85 18.54
C GLN A 126 56.55 -8.38 18.12
N PHE A 127 56.76 -7.49 19.09
CA PHE A 127 56.78 -6.04 18.93
C PHE A 127 55.43 -5.39 18.58
N ASP A 128 54.32 -6.13 18.66
CA ASP A 128 53.00 -5.50 18.63
C ASP A 128 52.88 -4.57 19.84
N ALA A 129 52.32 -3.38 19.62
CA ALA A 129 52.05 -2.46 20.70
C ALA A 129 51.04 -3.08 21.70
N PRO A 130 51.06 -2.67 22.98
CA PRO A 130 50.07 -3.14 23.94
C PRO A 130 48.64 -2.93 23.44
N PHE A 131 47.88 -4.03 23.32
CA PHE A 131 46.52 -4.02 22.78
C PHE A 131 45.63 -3.05 23.58
N LEU A 132 44.85 -2.22 22.86
CA LEU A 132 44.01 -1.12 23.36
C LEU A 132 44.74 0.05 24.03
N LEU A 133 45.84 -0.18 24.75
CA LEU A 133 46.55 0.87 25.49
C LEU A 133 47.36 1.81 24.59
N ALA A 134 47.87 1.30 23.47
CA ALA A 134 48.59 2.12 22.48
C ALA A 134 47.66 2.81 21.47
N GLU A 135 46.36 2.53 21.52
CA GLU A 135 45.36 3.06 20.59
C GLU A 135 44.73 4.35 21.13
N SER A 136 44.15 5.16 20.24
CA SER A 136 43.38 6.34 20.69
C SER A 136 42.13 5.91 21.47
N PRO A 137 41.64 6.73 22.43
CA PRO A 137 40.44 6.39 23.22
C PRO A 137 39.23 6.04 22.33
N SER A 138 39.04 6.77 21.24
CA SER A 138 37.96 6.52 20.28
C SER A 138 38.11 5.18 19.58
N LYS A 139 39.33 4.80 19.17
CA LYS A 139 39.58 3.52 18.51
C LYS A 139 39.45 2.36 19.49
N ALA A 140 39.96 2.50 20.71
CA ALA A 140 39.78 1.51 21.77
C ALA A 140 38.29 1.25 22.07
N ALA A 141 37.48 2.32 22.20
CA ALA A 141 36.04 2.21 22.39
C ALA A 141 35.35 1.48 21.22
N ARG A 142 35.75 1.74 19.97
CA ARG A 142 35.22 1.03 18.78
C ARG A 142 35.58 -0.45 18.79
N VAL A 143 36.82 -0.81 19.14
CA VAL A 143 37.23 -2.21 19.28
C VAL A 143 36.36 -2.92 20.30
N ILE A 144 36.17 -2.33 21.49
CA ILE A 144 35.32 -2.90 22.54
C ILE A 144 33.87 -3.04 22.07
N ALA A 145 33.31 -2.00 21.44
CA ALA A 145 31.93 -2.03 20.94
C ALA A 145 31.73 -3.12 19.87
N LYS A 146 32.73 -3.35 19.02
CA LYS A 146 32.72 -4.43 18.01
C LYS A 146 32.83 -5.81 18.65
N LEU A 147 33.65 -5.97 19.68
CA LEU A 147 33.79 -7.23 20.42
C LEU A 147 32.50 -7.62 21.15
N THR A 148 31.80 -6.64 21.73
CA THR A 148 30.53 -6.86 22.44
C THR A 148 29.31 -6.85 21.53
N ARG A 149 29.49 -6.63 20.21
CA ARG A 149 28.42 -6.40 19.23
C ARG A 149 27.50 -5.22 19.57
N LEU A 150 27.94 -4.32 20.45
CA LEU A 150 27.24 -3.07 20.76
C LEU A 150 27.15 -2.16 19.54
N ASP A 151 28.11 -2.26 18.62
CA ASP A 151 28.11 -1.51 17.36
C ASP A 151 26.86 -1.76 16.51
N VAL A 152 26.29 -2.97 16.54
CA VAL A 152 25.03 -3.30 15.85
C VAL A 152 23.87 -2.47 16.40
N ILE A 153 23.80 -2.35 17.73
CA ILE A 153 22.76 -1.58 18.42
C ILE A 153 22.92 -0.09 18.11
N VAL A 154 24.14 0.43 18.18
CA VAL A 154 24.44 1.84 17.85
C VAL A 154 24.10 2.16 16.39
N GLN A 155 24.39 1.25 15.46
CA GLN A 155 24.02 1.40 14.05
C GLN A 155 22.49 1.38 13.87
N ALA A 156 21.78 0.48 14.56
CA ALA A 156 20.32 0.42 14.52
C ALA A 156 19.69 1.72 15.04
N GLN A 157 20.19 2.23 16.17
CA GLN A 157 19.74 3.51 16.73
C GLN A 157 19.97 4.67 15.74
N THR A 158 21.13 4.72 15.10
CA THR A 158 21.46 5.76 14.11
C THR A 158 20.56 5.68 12.87
N LYS A 159 20.26 4.47 12.38
CA LYS A 159 19.31 4.26 11.27
C LYS A 159 17.90 4.68 11.66
N ALA A 160 17.41 4.26 12.82
CA ALA A 160 16.09 4.62 13.32
C ALA A 160 15.94 6.14 13.50
N ALA A 161 16.95 6.83 14.03
CA ALA A 161 16.95 8.29 14.15
C ALA A 161 16.89 8.99 12.78
N ARG A 162 17.59 8.45 11.77
CA ARG A 162 17.53 8.97 10.39
C ARG A 162 16.16 8.76 9.77
N ASP A 163 15.57 7.58 9.96
CA ASP A 163 14.23 7.27 9.48
C ASP A 163 13.18 8.18 10.12
N LEU A 164 13.25 8.38 11.43
CA LEU A 164 12.39 9.32 12.16
C LEU A 164 12.49 10.74 11.55
N LYS A 165 13.71 11.22 11.30
CA LYS A 165 13.92 12.55 10.71
C LYS A 165 13.33 12.65 9.31
N ARG A 166 13.47 11.61 8.48
CA ARG A 166 12.88 11.55 7.14
C ARG A 166 11.36 11.59 7.20
N VAL A 167 10.74 10.70 8.00
CA VAL A 167 9.28 10.63 8.14
C VAL A 167 8.71 11.95 8.64
N ASN A 168 9.36 12.62 9.60
CA ASN A 168 8.93 13.93 10.07
C ASN A 168 9.01 15.02 8.98
N SER A 169 10.02 14.97 8.13
CA SER A 169 10.15 15.88 6.98
C SER A 169 9.03 15.65 5.97
N ASP A 170 8.79 14.39 5.60
CA ASP A 170 7.75 14.00 4.64
C ASP A 170 6.35 14.35 5.17
N LEU A 171 6.12 14.14 6.46
CA LEU A 171 4.85 14.49 7.12
C LEU A 171 4.60 16.00 7.04
N LYS A 172 5.63 16.82 7.32
CA LYS A 172 5.52 18.28 7.22
C LYS A 172 5.21 18.73 5.79
N GLU A 173 5.85 18.13 4.79
CA GLU A 173 5.59 18.42 3.39
C GLU A 173 4.15 18.05 2.99
N ARG A 174 3.70 16.84 3.38
CA ARG A 174 2.33 16.37 3.11
C ARG A 174 1.27 17.23 3.78
N CYS A 175 1.46 17.66 5.02
CA CYS A 175 0.55 18.60 5.68
C CYS A 175 0.45 19.91 4.88
N SER A 176 1.59 20.48 4.46
CA SER A 176 1.56 21.71 3.66
C SER A 176 0.87 21.55 2.30
N SER A 177 0.99 20.36 1.69
CA SER A 177 0.32 20.07 0.41
C SER A 177 -1.18 19.82 0.59
N LEU A 178 -1.58 19.23 1.72
CA LEU A 178 -2.99 19.06 2.07
C LEU A 178 -3.66 20.42 2.29
N GLU A 179 -3.04 21.30 3.09
CA GLU A 179 -3.54 22.67 3.33
C GLU A 179 -3.77 23.43 2.01
N ARG A 180 -2.79 23.38 1.09
CA ARG A 180 -2.95 24.00 -0.25
C ARG A 180 -4.06 23.38 -1.09
N ALA A 181 -4.25 22.07 -1.00
CA ALA A 181 -5.29 21.36 -1.74
C ALA A 181 -6.69 21.68 -1.19
N GLU A 182 -6.83 21.77 0.13
CA GLU A 182 -8.06 22.19 0.80
C GLU A 182 -8.46 23.61 0.39
N GLU A 183 -7.52 24.55 0.42
CA GLU A 183 -7.74 25.95 0.02
C GLU A 183 -8.12 26.08 -1.48
N ALA A 184 -7.51 25.27 -2.35
CA ALA A 184 -7.85 25.21 -3.77
C ALA A 184 -9.25 24.60 -4.01
N CYS A 185 -9.63 23.57 -3.25
CA CYS A 185 -10.96 22.97 -3.31
C CYS A 185 -12.06 23.95 -2.88
N GLU A 186 -11.85 24.70 -1.80
CA GLU A 186 -12.78 25.75 -1.36
C GLU A 186 -12.98 26.80 -2.45
N THR A 187 -11.90 27.32 -3.03
CA THR A 187 -11.97 28.31 -4.10
C THR A 187 -12.72 27.78 -5.33
N THR A 188 -12.41 26.55 -5.75
CA THR A 188 -13.05 25.91 -6.90
C THR A 188 -14.55 25.68 -6.66
N SER A 189 -14.93 25.31 -5.43
CA SER A 189 -16.34 25.11 -5.06
C SER A 189 -17.14 26.41 -5.16
N ALA A 190 -16.57 27.52 -4.67
CA ALA A 190 -17.20 28.84 -4.75
C ALA A 190 -17.34 29.33 -6.20
N ASP A 191 -16.33 29.07 -7.04
CA ASP A 191 -16.39 29.40 -8.46
C ASP A 191 -17.41 28.54 -9.21
N ALA A 192 -17.54 27.25 -8.87
CA ALA A 192 -18.57 26.37 -9.43
C ALA A 192 -19.98 26.84 -9.07
N GLU A 193 -20.23 27.25 -7.82
CA GLU A 193 -21.52 27.82 -7.40
C GLU A 193 -21.84 29.12 -8.17
N ARG A 194 -20.86 30.03 -8.32
CA ARG A 194 -21.03 31.25 -9.12
C ARG A 194 -21.33 30.93 -10.59
N ALA A 195 -20.61 29.99 -11.20
CA ALA A 195 -20.84 29.57 -12.57
C ALA A 195 -22.24 28.97 -12.76
N GLN A 196 -22.70 28.17 -11.79
CA GLN A 196 -24.05 27.58 -11.80
C GLN A 196 -25.13 28.65 -11.66
N GLY A 197 -24.91 29.68 -10.83
CA GLY A 197 -25.79 30.85 -10.73
C GLY A 197 -25.87 31.64 -12.05
N ASN A 198 -24.72 31.93 -12.67
CA ASN A 198 -24.66 32.62 -13.96
C ASN A 198 -25.35 31.81 -15.07
N ALA A 199 -25.16 30.49 -15.10
CA ALA A 199 -25.84 29.63 -16.07
C ALA A 199 -27.37 29.75 -15.95
N ARG A 200 -27.92 29.74 -14.72
CA ARG A 200 -29.36 29.93 -14.49
C ARG A 200 -29.85 31.29 -15.00
N GLN A 201 -29.09 32.36 -14.77
CA GLN A 201 -29.43 33.69 -15.26
C GLN A 201 -29.43 33.76 -16.79
N VAL A 202 -28.40 33.18 -17.43
CA VAL A 202 -28.32 33.12 -18.90
C VAL A 202 -29.48 32.33 -19.48
N THR A 203 -29.87 31.20 -18.87
CA THR A 203 -31.04 30.44 -19.30
C THR A 203 -32.32 31.27 -19.19
N ALA A 204 -32.52 32.00 -18.09
CA ALA A 204 -33.70 32.85 -17.92
C ALA A 204 -33.78 33.98 -18.97
N VAL A 205 -32.66 34.65 -19.25
CA VAL A 205 -32.61 35.69 -20.30
C VAL A 205 -32.87 35.10 -21.68
N TYR A 206 -32.34 33.90 -21.95
CA TYR A 206 -32.61 33.19 -23.21
C TYR A 206 -34.11 32.88 -23.38
N ASP A 207 -34.76 32.39 -22.32
CA ASP A 207 -36.20 32.12 -22.34
C ASP A 207 -37.03 33.40 -22.57
N GLU A 208 -36.62 34.54 -21.98
CA GLU A 208 -37.25 35.85 -22.23
C GLU A 208 -37.09 36.30 -23.69
N VAL A 209 -35.90 36.14 -24.27
CA VAL A 209 -35.66 36.48 -25.69
C VAL A 209 -36.55 35.63 -26.60
N CYS A 210 -36.64 34.32 -26.36
CA CYS A 210 -37.52 33.44 -27.14
C CYS A 210 -39.01 33.81 -27.00
N ALA A 211 -39.45 34.30 -25.83
CA ALA A 211 -40.81 34.79 -25.65
C ALA A 211 -41.06 36.08 -26.46
N LEU A 212 -40.13 37.05 -26.40
CA LEU A 212 -40.22 38.29 -27.16
C LEU A 212 -40.17 38.06 -28.69
N GLU A 213 -39.39 37.07 -29.15
CA GLU A 213 -39.38 36.68 -30.56
C GLU A 213 -40.74 36.16 -31.01
N LYS A 214 -41.41 35.31 -30.20
CA LYS A 214 -42.78 34.85 -30.48
C LYS A 214 -43.78 36.00 -30.51
N ASP A 215 -43.69 36.92 -29.56
CA ASP A 215 -44.58 38.10 -29.49
C ASP A 215 -44.38 39.01 -30.70
N SER A 216 -43.14 39.21 -31.14
CA SER A 216 -42.80 39.95 -32.35
C SER A 216 -43.35 39.28 -33.62
N GLU A 217 -43.22 37.95 -33.71
CA GLU A 217 -43.76 37.17 -34.82
C GLU A 217 -45.30 37.28 -34.88
N GLN A 218 -45.99 37.16 -33.74
CA GLN A 218 -47.43 37.39 -33.64
C GLN A 218 -47.84 38.82 -34.03
N ALA A 219 -47.09 39.81 -33.56
CA ALA A 219 -47.33 41.21 -33.91
C ALA A 219 -47.15 41.45 -35.42
N SER A 220 -46.18 40.79 -36.06
CA SER A 220 -45.97 40.89 -37.50
C SER A 220 -47.15 40.36 -38.31
N VAL A 221 -47.72 39.21 -37.90
CA VAL A 221 -48.93 38.63 -38.49
C VAL A 221 -50.14 39.55 -38.30
N ALA A 222 -50.28 40.15 -37.11
CA ALA A 222 -51.34 41.11 -36.83
C ALA A 222 -51.22 42.36 -37.71
N VAL A 223 -50.01 42.90 -37.89
CA VAL A 223 -49.75 44.03 -38.79
C VAL A 223 -50.07 43.67 -40.23
N GLU A 224 -49.67 42.49 -40.69
CA GLU A 224 -49.98 42.02 -42.05
C GLU A 224 -51.50 41.89 -42.26
N THR A 225 -52.22 41.38 -41.27
CA THR A 225 -53.69 41.31 -41.28
C THR A 225 -54.34 42.69 -41.33
N ILE A 226 -53.83 43.67 -40.58
CA ILE A 226 -54.31 45.06 -40.61
C ILE A 226 -54.06 45.69 -41.99
N VAL A 227 -52.88 45.46 -42.58
CA VAL A 227 -52.56 45.93 -43.93
C VAL A 227 -53.49 45.31 -44.97
N GLN A 228 -53.76 44.00 -44.89
CA GLN A 228 -54.69 43.31 -45.79
C GLN A 228 -56.15 43.77 -45.63
N SER A 229 -56.61 44.02 -44.40
CA SER A 229 -57.97 44.53 -44.15
C SER A 229 -58.19 45.96 -44.68
N ARG A 230 -57.15 46.80 -44.69
CA ARG A 230 -57.18 48.11 -45.36
C ARG A 230 -57.29 48.02 -46.89
N ALA A 231 -56.96 46.88 -47.49
CA ALA A 231 -57.07 46.65 -48.93
C ALA A 231 -58.46 46.13 -49.37
N MET A 232 -59.43 45.97 -48.46
CA MET A 232 -60.78 45.55 -48.83
C MET A 232 -61.58 46.67 -49.54
N LYS A 233 -62.23 46.30 -50.65
CA LYS A 233 -63.22 47.10 -51.39
C LYS A 233 -64.42 47.48 -50.48
N PRO A 234 -65.16 48.57 -50.78
CA PRO A 234 -66.28 49.01 -49.93
C PRO A 234 -67.36 47.94 -49.82
N LEU A 235 -67.95 47.82 -48.62
CA LEU A 235 -68.96 46.80 -48.28
C LEU A 235 -70.15 46.80 -49.26
N PRO A 236 -70.72 45.62 -49.60
CA PRO A 236 -71.98 45.53 -50.31
C PRO A 236 -73.17 45.95 -49.42
N ASP A 237 -74.25 46.33 -50.10
CA ASP A 237 -75.45 47.01 -49.59
C ASP A 237 -76.28 46.18 -48.57
N ARG A 238 -77.07 46.90 -47.77
CA ARG A 238 -77.50 46.58 -46.39
C ARG A 238 -78.65 45.56 -46.21
N SER A 239 -78.85 44.62 -47.15
CA SER A 239 -80.06 43.77 -47.20
C SER A 239 -79.96 42.35 -46.62
N ASP A 240 -78.80 41.88 -46.16
CA ASP A 240 -78.61 40.45 -45.80
C ASP A 240 -78.39 40.18 -44.29
N ILE A 241 -78.65 41.15 -43.40
CA ILE A 241 -78.29 41.05 -41.98
C ILE A 241 -79.28 40.23 -41.14
N ASP A 242 -80.54 40.09 -41.58
CA ASP A 242 -81.58 39.42 -40.78
C ASP A 242 -81.47 37.88 -40.78
N GLU A 243 -80.91 37.27 -41.84
CA GLU A 243 -80.72 35.82 -41.90
C GLU A 243 -79.56 35.34 -41.01
N LEU A 244 -78.51 36.17 -40.84
CA LEU A 244 -77.33 35.86 -40.02
C LEU A 244 -77.63 35.90 -38.51
N ALA A 245 -78.46 36.86 -38.05
CA ALA A 245 -78.85 36.94 -36.64
C ALA A 245 -79.58 35.66 -36.17
N THR A 246 -80.40 35.09 -37.06
CA THR A 246 -81.15 33.87 -36.80
C THR A 246 -80.24 32.63 -36.72
N LEU A 247 -79.19 32.60 -37.55
CA LEU A 247 -78.20 31.50 -37.55
C LEU A 247 -77.32 31.52 -36.28
N VAL A 248 -76.90 32.71 -35.84
CA VAL A 248 -76.09 32.90 -34.63
C VAL A 248 -76.87 32.49 -33.37
N ALA A 249 -78.17 32.80 -33.30
CA ALA A 249 -79.03 32.36 -32.20
C ALA A 249 -79.12 30.82 -32.14
N ARG A 250 -79.33 30.14 -33.29
CA ARG A 250 -79.39 28.68 -33.36
C ARG A 250 -78.07 28.00 -32.97
N LEU A 251 -76.94 28.57 -33.36
CA LEU A 251 -75.62 28.05 -32.99
C LEU A 251 -75.32 28.25 -31.51
N SER A 252 -75.71 29.39 -30.92
CA SER A 252 -75.58 29.66 -29.49
C SER A 252 -76.40 28.67 -28.66
N ASP A 253 -77.64 28.39 -29.08
CA ASP A 253 -78.50 27.42 -28.39
C ASP A 253 -78.01 25.98 -28.57
N GLY A 254 -77.46 25.64 -29.75
CA GLY A 254 -76.78 24.37 -29.99
C GLY A 254 -75.56 24.18 -29.08
N TYR A 255 -74.76 25.23 -28.86
CA TYR A 255 -73.61 25.18 -27.95
C TYR A 255 -74.02 24.99 -26.49
N LYS A 256 -75.09 25.68 -26.04
CA LYS A 256 -75.66 25.48 -24.70
C LYS A 256 -76.17 24.04 -24.52
N ALA A 257 -76.81 23.47 -25.54
CA ALA A 257 -77.26 22.08 -25.51
C ALA A 257 -76.09 21.08 -25.44
N TYR A 258 -75.04 21.31 -26.23
CA TYR A 258 -73.82 20.50 -26.21
C TYR A 258 -73.11 20.53 -24.85
N SER A 259 -72.99 21.71 -24.23
CA SER A 259 -72.39 21.89 -22.90
C SER A 259 -73.18 21.18 -21.79
N ARG A 260 -74.52 21.12 -21.88
CA ARG A 260 -75.33 20.32 -20.94
C ARG A 260 -75.08 18.82 -21.13
N LEU A 261 -74.96 18.36 -22.37
CA LEU A 261 -74.70 16.96 -22.72
C LEU A 261 -73.35 16.47 -22.18
N THR A 262 -72.30 17.28 -22.30
CA THR A 262 -70.97 16.95 -21.75
C THR A 262 -70.97 16.91 -20.22
N ASN A 263 -71.68 17.83 -19.55
CA ASN A 263 -71.85 17.80 -18.09
C ASN A 263 -72.61 16.55 -17.60
N TYR A 264 -73.70 16.17 -18.27
CA TYR A 264 -74.43 14.93 -17.93
C TYR A 264 -73.58 13.68 -18.14
N ARG A 265 -72.73 13.66 -19.18
CA ARG A 265 -71.80 12.56 -19.42
C ARG A 265 -70.77 12.42 -18.29
N GLY A 266 -70.21 13.53 -17.81
CA GLY A 266 -69.30 13.53 -16.65
C GLY A 266 -69.96 13.05 -15.36
N GLN A 267 -71.24 13.38 -15.12
CA GLN A 267 -71.98 12.87 -13.96
C GLN A 267 -72.26 11.36 -14.04
N LEU A 268 -72.50 10.83 -15.24
CA LEU A 268 -72.67 9.39 -15.46
C LEU A 268 -71.36 8.60 -15.28
N GLU A 269 -70.23 9.15 -15.74
CA GLU A 269 -68.90 8.57 -15.53
C GLU A 269 -68.56 8.52 -14.02
N GLY A 270 -68.82 9.61 -13.28
CA GLY A 270 -68.56 9.64 -11.82
C GLY A 270 -69.46 8.69 -11.00
N THR A 271 -70.71 8.49 -11.41
CA THR A 271 -71.61 7.52 -10.73
C THR A 271 -71.24 6.06 -11.03
N ALA A 272 -70.68 5.78 -12.21
CA ALA A 272 -70.14 4.47 -12.55
C ALA A 272 -68.91 4.11 -11.71
N GLU A 273 -67.99 5.07 -11.48
CA GLU A 273 -66.81 4.87 -10.61
C GLU A 273 -67.20 4.63 -9.13
N LEU A 274 -68.17 5.39 -8.62
CA LEU A 274 -68.70 5.19 -7.26
C LEU A 274 -69.34 3.81 -7.08
N LYS A 275 -70.05 3.32 -8.10
CA LYS A 275 -70.61 1.96 -8.09
C LYS A 275 -69.50 0.91 -8.10
N ALA A 276 -68.46 1.08 -8.92
CA ALA A 276 -67.31 0.18 -8.97
C ALA A 276 -66.61 0.09 -7.60
N ARG A 277 -66.32 1.24 -6.96
CA ARG A 277 -65.71 1.29 -5.62
C ARG A 277 -66.55 0.59 -4.56
N ARG A 278 -67.86 0.89 -4.50
CA ARG A 278 -68.75 0.23 -3.53
C ARG A 278 -68.85 -1.28 -3.76
N THR A 279 -68.72 -1.74 -5.00
CA THR A 279 -68.70 -3.17 -5.32
C THR A 279 -67.41 -3.82 -4.82
N THR A 280 -66.27 -3.15 -4.91
CA THR A 280 -65.00 -3.61 -4.34
C THR A 280 -65.03 -3.62 -2.81
N ASP A 281 -65.58 -2.58 -2.19
CA ASP A 281 -65.74 -2.50 -0.73
C ASP A 281 -66.65 -3.62 -0.20
N LEU A 282 -67.73 -3.95 -0.93
CA LEU A 282 -68.64 -5.05 -0.57
C LEU A 282 -67.93 -6.41 -0.60
N HIS A 283 -67.15 -6.68 -1.65
CA HIS A 283 -66.34 -7.90 -1.72
C HIS A 283 -65.27 -7.97 -0.61
N GLY A 284 -64.71 -6.82 -0.20
CA GLY A 284 -63.79 -6.74 0.93
C GLY A 284 -64.47 -7.07 2.27
N VAL A 285 -65.72 -6.61 2.46
CA VAL A 285 -66.52 -6.92 3.65
C VAL A 285 -66.96 -8.40 3.65
N GLU A 286 -67.35 -8.97 2.52
CA GLU A 286 -67.69 -10.39 2.39
C GLU A 286 -66.48 -11.30 2.65
N ALA A 287 -65.28 -10.94 2.16
CA ALA A 287 -64.05 -11.67 2.45
C ALA A 287 -63.65 -11.57 3.94
N ALA A 288 -63.86 -10.42 4.58
CA ALA A 288 -63.62 -10.24 6.00
C ALA A 288 -64.62 -11.02 6.87
N LEU A 289 -65.88 -11.15 6.44
CA LEU A 289 -66.91 -11.95 7.11
C LEU A 289 -66.68 -13.46 6.96
N ALA A 290 -66.12 -13.91 5.83
CA ALA A 290 -65.77 -15.32 5.60
C ALA A 290 -64.56 -15.81 6.41
N ALA A 291 -63.76 -14.91 6.99
CA ALA A 291 -62.61 -15.24 7.83
C ALA A 291 -62.93 -15.27 9.34
N VAL A 292 -64.19 -15.09 9.70
CA VAL A 292 -64.65 -14.99 11.09
C VAL A 292 -65.44 -16.25 11.42
N ASP A 293 -64.79 -17.19 12.11
CA ASP A 293 -65.44 -18.45 12.53
C ASP A 293 -66.43 -18.27 13.68
N VAL A 294 -66.45 -17.11 14.34
CA VAL A 294 -67.33 -16.82 15.49
C VAL A 294 -67.88 -15.41 15.43
N CYS A 295 -69.22 -15.27 15.48
CA CYS A 295 -69.90 -13.98 15.38
C CYS A 295 -69.45 -13.02 16.51
N PRO A 296 -68.91 -11.83 16.20
CA PRO A 296 -68.35 -10.90 17.19
C PRO A 296 -69.40 -10.16 18.04
N LEU A 297 -70.70 -10.32 17.74
CA LEU A 297 -71.80 -9.71 18.50
C LEU A 297 -72.45 -10.67 19.52
N CYS A 298 -72.46 -11.98 19.25
CA CYS A 298 -73.15 -12.97 20.09
C CYS A 298 -72.34 -14.24 20.39
N GLY A 299 -71.12 -14.38 19.87
CA GLY A 299 -70.19 -15.45 20.22
C GLY A 299 -70.53 -16.83 19.64
N SER A 300 -71.39 -16.91 18.62
CA SER A 300 -71.83 -18.18 17.99
C SER A 300 -70.97 -18.53 16.77
N GLU A 301 -70.60 -19.80 16.58
CA GLU A 301 -69.82 -20.26 15.42
C GLU A 301 -70.64 -20.13 14.12
N LEU A 302 -70.05 -19.52 13.07
CA LEU A 302 -70.74 -19.14 11.84
C LEU A 302 -70.73 -20.22 10.75
N HIS A 303 -70.05 -21.34 10.96
CA HIS A 303 -70.02 -22.48 10.04
C HIS A 303 -70.39 -23.81 10.71
N PRO A 304 -71.69 -24.15 10.83
CA PRO A 304 -72.11 -25.54 10.90
C PRO A 304 -72.22 -26.08 9.47
N GLU A 305 -71.41 -27.09 9.17
CA GLU A 305 -71.43 -27.86 7.93
C GLU A 305 -72.86 -28.28 7.55
N LYS A 306 -73.24 -28.01 6.30
CA LYS A 306 -74.41 -28.67 5.69
C LYS A 306 -74.04 -30.12 5.41
N GLU A 307 -74.54 -31.04 6.23
CA GLU A 307 -74.98 -32.34 5.73
C GLU A 307 -76.52 -32.37 5.66
N TYR A 308 -76.98 -32.85 4.51
CA TYR A 308 -78.35 -32.91 4.03
C TYR A 308 -79.24 -33.87 4.83
N ASP A 309 -80.54 -33.56 4.93
CA ASP A 309 -81.62 -34.50 4.60
C ASP A 309 -82.97 -33.76 4.47
N GLY A 310 -83.57 -33.80 3.27
CA GLY A 310 -84.90 -33.24 2.95
C GLY A 310 -84.99 -32.49 1.63
#